data_AF-A0A7W9G4B8-F1
#
_entry.id   AF-A0A7W9G4B8-F1
#
_cell.length_a   1.000
_cell.length_b   1.000
_cell.length_c   1.000
_cell.angle_alpha   90.00
_cell.angle_beta   90.00
_cell.angle_gamma   90.00
#
_symmetry.space_group_name_H-M   'P 1'
#
loop_
_entity.id
_entity.type
_entity.pdbx_description
1 polymer ?
#
loop_
_entity_poly.entity_id
_entity_poly.type
_entity_poly.pdbx_seq_one_letter_code
_entity_poly.pdbx_strand_id
1 'polypeptide(L)'
;MTTKPTSSPVAGRPSAVADRIGRTLMAVDAVATLVALVNGILIMNSVADDRVITEAWRTLAYVVFAGIWAILAVAPRRQWGLWELLLFHKGAITVYCFVMWDKPDAVQTAFIDLSLVVTTAVAYVLCRGWISWRSGAPEPVGGRRPAASAG
;
A
#
# COMPACT_ATOMS: atom_id res chain seq x y z
N MET A 1 4.29 11.82 51.50
CA MET A 1 4.04 10.73 50.54
C MET A 1 3.48 11.35 49.27
N THR A 2 4.32 11.50 48.24
CA THR A 2 3.95 12.19 46.99
C THR A 2 3.70 11.12 45.93
N THR A 3 2.44 10.89 45.57
CA THR A 3 2.07 9.92 44.54
C THR A 3 2.47 10.45 43.16
N LYS A 4 3.43 9.78 42.52
CA LYS A 4 3.83 10.02 41.14
C LYS A 4 2.64 9.70 40.22
N PRO A 5 2.19 10.60 39.33
CA PRO A 5 1.15 10.26 38.36
C PRO A 5 1.72 9.19 37.42
N THR A 6 1.18 7.97 37.50
CA THR A 6 1.38 6.95 36.47
C THR A 6 0.74 7.46 35.19
N SER A 7 1.56 7.99 34.29
CA SER A 7 1.18 8.26 32.91
C SER A 7 0.80 6.94 32.26
N SER A 8 -0.51 6.69 32.12
CA SER A 8 -1.00 5.64 31.22
C SER A 8 -0.40 5.88 29.83
N PRO A 9 0.16 4.85 29.16
CA PRO A 9 0.67 5.03 27.82
C PRO A 9 -0.50 5.48 26.95
N VAL A 10 -0.37 6.65 26.33
CA VAL A 10 -1.34 7.14 25.34
C VAL A 10 -1.38 6.10 24.22
N ALA A 11 -2.38 5.21 24.26
CA ALA A 11 -2.64 4.26 23.20
C ALA A 11 -2.98 5.06 21.94
N GLY A 12 -2.04 5.21 21.00
CA GLY A 12 -2.34 6.05 19.84
C GLY A 12 -1.38 6.05 18.67
N ARG A 13 -0.06 6.06 18.87
CA ARG A 13 0.90 6.22 17.75
C ARG A 13 1.86 5.03 17.63
N PRO A 14 2.12 4.51 16.41
CA PRO A 14 3.21 3.56 16.19
C PRO A 14 4.54 4.15 16.66
N SER A 15 5.50 3.29 17.04
CA SER A 15 6.85 3.76 17.31
C SER A 15 7.46 4.35 16.03
N ALA A 16 8.31 5.38 16.15
CA ALA A 16 8.95 6.01 14.99
C ALA A 16 9.79 5.02 14.16
N VAL A 17 10.32 3.98 14.82
CA VAL A 17 11.07 2.89 14.17
C VAL A 17 10.15 2.01 13.33
N ALA A 18 9.02 1.56 13.89
CA ALA A 18 8.03 0.76 13.15
C ALA A 18 7.56 1.52 11.90
N ASP A 19 7.27 2.81 12.06
CA ASP A 19 6.84 3.66 10.95
C ASP A 19 7.92 3.79 9.86
N ARG A 20 9.19 3.98 10.27
CA ARG A 20 10.30 4.05 9.33
C ARG A 20 10.46 2.74 8.56
N ILE A 21 10.41 1.60 9.23
CA ILE A 21 10.50 0.28 8.60
C ILE A 21 9.35 0.09 7.60
N GLY A 22 8.10 0.34 8.01
CA GLY A 22 6.94 0.20 7.13
C GLY A 22 7.03 1.09 5.89
N ARG A 23 7.47 2.36 6.05
CA ARG A 23 7.68 3.28 4.92
C ARG A 23 8.83 2.83 4.00
N THR A 24 9.91 2.29 4.57
CA THR A 24 11.03 1.74 3.78
C THR A 24 10.58 0.52 2.98
N LEU A 25 9.77 -0.38 3.55
CA LEU A 25 9.22 -1.52 2.81
C LEU A 25 8.42 -1.05 1.58
N MET A 26 7.56 -0.04 1.73
CA MET A 26 6.80 0.53 0.60
C MET A 26 7.70 1.21 -0.44
N ALA A 27 8.79 1.85 -0.01
CA ALA A 27 9.78 2.38 -0.95
C ALA A 27 10.50 1.27 -1.72
N VAL A 28 10.84 0.16 -1.05
CA VAL A 28 11.46 -1.01 -1.69
C VAL A 28 10.51 -1.65 -2.70
N ASP A 29 9.24 -1.85 -2.35
CA ASP A 29 8.24 -2.42 -3.26
C ASP A 29 8.02 -1.52 -4.49
N ALA A 30 8.02 -0.19 -4.31
CA ALA A 30 7.98 0.76 -5.42
C ALA A 30 9.18 0.61 -6.36
N VAL A 31 10.40 0.53 -5.82
CA VAL A 31 11.63 0.36 -6.61
C VAL A 31 11.64 -1.00 -7.32
N ALA A 32 11.27 -2.08 -6.64
CA ALA A 32 11.16 -3.41 -7.25
C ALA A 32 10.16 -3.41 -8.42
N THR A 33 9.05 -2.70 -8.28
CA THR A 33 8.06 -2.54 -9.34
C THR A 33 8.59 -1.74 -10.53
N LEU A 34 9.45 -0.73 -10.30
CA LEU A 34 10.13 -0.02 -11.40
C LEU A 34 11.14 -0.91 -12.13
N VAL A 35 11.78 -1.87 -11.45
CA VAL A 35 12.61 -2.89 -12.11
C VAL A 35 11.72 -3.77 -13.02
N ALA A 36 10.55 -4.18 -12.54
CA ALA A 36 9.59 -4.94 -13.36
C ALA A 36 9.07 -4.13 -14.57
N LEU A 37 8.91 -2.80 -14.43
CA LEU A 37 8.58 -1.90 -15.53
C LEU A 37 9.64 -1.95 -16.63
N VAL A 38 10.92 -1.79 -16.27
CA VAL A 38 12.03 -1.86 -17.24
C VAL A 38 12.02 -3.21 -17.95
N ASN A 39 11.86 -4.30 -17.20
CA ASN A 39 11.76 -5.64 -17.80
C ASN A 39 10.54 -5.79 -18.73
N GLY A 40 9.39 -5.22 -18.36
CA GLY A 40 8.19 -5.20 -19.19
C GLY A 40 8.40 -4.51 -20.53
N ILE A 41 9.08 -3.35 -20.52
CA ILE A 41 9.44 -2.61 -21.75
C ILE A 41 10.34 -3.48 -22.65
N LEU A 42 11.31 -4.21 -22.08
CA LEU A 42 12.16 -5.11 -22.85
C LEU A 42 11.37 -6.28 -23.46
N ILE A 43 10.44 -6.87 -22.71
CA ILE A 43 9.57 -7.96 -23.18
C ILE A 43 8.69 -7.47 -24.34
N MET A 44 8.09 -6.28 -24.22
CA MET A 44 7.24 -5.69 -25.27
C MET A 44 7.93 -5.58 -26.64
N ASN A 45 9.26 -5.45 -26.67
CA ASN A 45 10.03 -5.35 -27.93
C ASN A 45 10.31 -6.70 -28.60
N SER A 46 10.02 -7.83 -27.95
CA SER A 46 10.38 -9.18 -28.42
C SER A 46 9.22 -10.17 -28.47
N VAL A 47 8.06 -9.77 -27.93
CA VAL A 47 6.83 -10.55 -27.92
C VAL A 47 6.11 -10.48 -29.28
N ALA A 48 5.36 -11.53 -29.63
CA ALA A 48 4.53 -11.58 -30.84
C ALA A 48 3.40 -10.53 -30.83
N ASP A 49 3.02 -10.06 -32.02
CA ASP A 49 2.06 -8.96 -32.23
C ASP A 49 0.71 -9.16 -31.52
N ASP A 50 0.23 -10.41 -31.43
CA ASP A 50 -1.03 -10.77 -30.78
C ASP A 50 -1.01 -10.59 -29.25
N ARG A 51 0.19 -10.50 -28.66
CA ARG A 51 0.39 -10.33 -27.21
C ARG A 51 0.87 -8.93 -26.83
N VAL A 52 1.35 -8.12 -27.77
CA VAL A 52 1.92 -6.77 -27.51
C VAL A 52 0.99 -5.91 -26.67
N ILE A 53 -0.32 -5.90 -26.95
CA ILE A 53 -1.28 -5.07 -26.21
C ILE A 53 -1.45 -5.54 -24.77
N THR A 54 -1.49 -6.84 -24.52
CA THR A 54 -1.57 -7.42 -23.16
C THR A 54 -0.30 -7.09 -22.37
N GLU A 55 0.86 -7.21 -23.00
CA GLU A 55 2.14 -6.86 -22.36
C GLU A 55 2.28 -5.36 -22.11
N ALA A 56 1.75 -4.51 -23.01
CA ALA A 56 1.69 -3.06 -22.81
C ALA A 56 0.82 -2.70 -21.61
N TRP A 57 -0.38 -3.28 -21.53
CA TRP A 57 -1.29 -3.06 -20.40
C TRP A 57 -0.64 -3.46 -19.06
N ARG A 58 -0.01 -4.65 -19.01
CA ARG A 58 0.73 -5.13 -17.84
C ARG A 58 1.88 -4.18 -17.48
N THR A 59 2.65 -3.76 -18.47
CA THR A 59 3.84 -2.92 -18.27
C THR A 59 3.46 -1.54 -17.73
N LEU A 60 2.41 -0.92 -18.28
CA LEU A 60 1.91 0.37 -17.80
C LEU A 60 1.31 0.28 -16.39
N ALA A 61 0.71 -0.86 -16.02
CA ALA A 61 0.22 -1.07 -14.67
C ALA A 61 1.34 -1.00 -13.61
N TYR A 62 2.59 -1.35 -13.95
CA TYR A 62 3.72 -1.21 -13.02
C TYR A 62 3.96 0.23 -12.59
N VAL A 63 3.75 1.22 -13.48
CA VAL A 63 3.86 2.65 -13.11
C VAL A 63 2.82 3.00 -12.05
N VAL A 64 1.59 2.53 -12.21
CA VAL A 64 0.49 2.79 -11.28
C VAL A 64 0.81 2.18 -9.92
N PHE A 65 1.21 0.91 -9.87
CA PHE A 65 1.53 0.24 -8.62
C PHE A 65 2.75 0.84 -7.92
N ALA A 66 3.82 1.16 -8.66
CA ALA A 66 4.98 1.86 -8.10
C ALA A 66 4.57 3.22 -7.51
N GLY A 67 3.70 3.97 -8.20
CA GLY A 67 3.14 5.22 -7.71
C GLY A 67 2.35 5.05 -6.41
N ILE A 68 1.48 4.04 -6.32
CA ILE A 68 0.70 3.77 -5.10
C ILE A 68 1.63 3.44 -3.94
N TRP A 69 2.59 2.53 -4.11
CA TRP A 69 3.57 2.21 -3.06
C TRP A 69 4.40 3.43 -2.65
N ALA A 70 4.82 4.27 -3.59
CA ALA A 70 5.53 5.52 -3.29
C ALA A 70 4.67 6.49 -2.48
N ILE A 71 3.39 6.67 -2.83
CA ILE A 71 2.46 7.51 -2.06
C ILE A 71 2.31 6.97 -0.63
N LEU A 72 2.17 5.65 -0.47
CA LEU A 72 2.08 5.00 0.83
C LEU A 72 3.39 5.12 1.64
N ALA A 73 4.56 5.10 0.98
CA ALA A 73 5.85 5.33 1.62
C ALA A 73 5.99 6.77 2.16
N VAL A 74 5.43 7.77 1.45
CA VAL A 74 5.50 9.18 1.87
C VAL A 74 4.46 9.49 2.94
N ALA A 75 3.22 9.05 2.74
CA ALA A 75 2.08 9.44 3.56
C ALA A 75 1.17 8.24 3.90
N PRO A 76 1.66 7.27 4.70
CA PRO A 76 1.00 5.97 4.90
C PRO A 76 -0.40 6.07 5.53
N ARG A 77 -0.74 7.17 6.21
CA ARG A 77 -2.01 7.33 6.92
C ARG A 77 -2.95 8.38 6.31
N ARG A 78 -2.58 8.97 5.17
CA ARG A 78 -3.40 10.00 4.51
C ARG A 78 -4.29 9.44 3.39
N GLN A 79 -4.02 8.23 2.94
CA GLN A 79 -4.69 7.66 1.77
C GLN A 79 -5.76 6.67 2.18
N TRP A 80 -6.99 6.98 1.82
CA TRP A 80 -8.17 6.20 2.11
C TRP A 80 -8.29 5.03 1.14
N GLY A 81 -8.45 3.82 1.66
CA GLY A 81 -8.68 2.62 0.86
C GLY A 81 -7.54 2.14 -0.04
N LEU A 82 -6.44 2.92 -0.22
CA LEU A 82 -5.33 2.48 -1.06
C LEU A 82 -4.65 1.21 -0.52
N TRP A 83 -4.52 1.07 0.80
CA TRP A 83 -3.95 -0.13 1.40
C TRP A 83 -4.79 -1.37 1.09
N GLU A 84 -6.09 -1.27 1.37
CA GLU A 84 -7.02 -2.39 1.22
C GLU A 84 -7.19 -2.76 -0.25
N LEU A 85 -7.26 -1.76 -1.15
CA LEU A 85 -7.34 -2.01 -2.59
C LEU A 85 -6.07 -2.68 -3.13
N LEU A 86 -4.89 -2.23 -2.69
CA LEU A 86 -3.62 -2.79 -3.11
C LEU A 86 -3.46 -4.24 -2.62
N LEU A 87 -3.75 -4.48 -1.34
CA LEU A 87 -3.72 -5.81 -0.74
C LEU A 87 -4.75 -6.75 -1.38
N PHE A 88 -5.97 -6.25 -1.62
CA PHE A 88 -7.01 -7.03 -2.29
C PHE A 88 -6.58 -7.42 -3.71
N HIS A 89 -6.13 -6.47 -4.52
CA HIS A 89 -5.72 -6.75 -5.90
C HIS A 89 -4.54 -7.73 -5.94
N LYS A 90 -3.45 -7.44 -5.19
CA LYS A 90 -2.25 -8.29 -5.20
C LYS A 90 -2.52 -9.66 -4.58
N GLY A 91 -3.35 -9.72 -3.55
CA GLY A 91 -3.83 -10.98 -2.97
C GLY A 91 -4.67 -11.79 -3.96
N ALA A 92 -5.58 -11.15 -4.69
CA ALA A 92 -6.42 -11.82 -5.69
C ALA A 92 -5.59 -12.43 -6.82
N ILE A 93 -4.62 -11.68 -7.38
CA ILE A 93 -3.71 -12.21 -8.41
C ILE A 93 -2.85 -13.34 -7.86
N THR A 94 -2.34 -13.21 -6.63
CA THR A 94 -1.56 -14.28 -5.97
C THR A 94 -2.37 -15.58 -5.88
N VAL A 95 -3.60 -15.50 -5.36
CA VAL A 95 -4.51 -16.65 -5.25
C VAL A 95 -4.85 -17.21 -6.62
N TYR A 96 -5.14 -16.35 -7.59
CA TYR A 96 -5.44 -16.76 -8.95
C TYR A 96 -4.29 -17.54 -9.60
N CYS A 97 -3.04 -17.10 -9.42
CA CYS A 97 -1.86 -17.81 -9.91
C CYS A 97 -1.65 -19.16 -9.22
N PHE A 98 -1.95 -19.29 -7.92
CA PHE A 98 -1.94 -20.59 -7.25
C PHE A 98 -3.01 -21.54 -7.79
N VAL A 99 -4.20 -21.04 -8.15
CA VAL A 99 -5.25 -21.85 -8.79
C VAL A 99 -4.86 -22.25 -10.20
N MET A 100 -4.17 -21.38 -10.94
CA MET A 100 -3.75 -21.58 -12.33
C MET A 100 -2.29 -22.05 -12.44
N TRP A 101 -1.85 -22.91 -11.53
CA TRP A 101 -0.45 -23.30 -11.35
C TRP A 101 0.25 -23.79 -12.63
N ASP A 102 -0.48 -24.52 -13.48
CA ASP A 102 0.07 -25.11 -14.71
C ASP A 102 0.20 -24.12 -15.87
N LYS A 103 -0.20 -22.86 -15.69
CA LYS A 103 -0.08 -21.83 -16.72
C LYS A 103 1.36 -21.28 -16.77
N PRO A 104 1.83 -20.88 -17.97
CA PRO A 104 3.09 -20.16 -18.09
C PRO A 104 3.13 -18.97 -17.12
N ASP A 105 4.29 -18.76 -16.51
CA ASP A 105 4.58 -17.66 -15.57
C ASP A 105 3.74 -17.62 -14.28
N ALA A 106 2.81 -18.56 -14.07
CA ALA A 106 1.92 -18.56 -12.90
C ALA A 106 2.72 -18.73 -11.59
N VAL A 107 3.63 -19.70 -11.55
CA VAL A 107 4.47 -19.96 -10.36
C VAL A 107 5.32 -18.75 -10.01
N GLN A 108 6.04 -18.19 -11.00
CA GLN A 108 6.88 -17.02 -10.78
C GLN A 108 6.04 -15.82 -10.32
N THR A 109 4.91 -15.56 -10.98
CA THR A 109 4.01 -14.47 -10.61
C THR A 109 3.42 -14.65 -9.22
N ALA A 110 3.04 -15.88 -8.83
CA ALA A 110 2.51 -16.18 -7.51
C ALA A 110 3.51 -15.81 -6.42
N PHE A 111 4.78 -16.20 -6.55
CA PHE A 111 5.80 -15.90 -5.54
C PHE A 111 6.16 -14.41 -5.49
N ILE A 112 6.24 -13.74 -6.65
CA ILE A 112 6.49 -12.30 -6.70
C ILE A 112 5.34 -11.55 -6.03
N ASP A 113 4.09 -11.79 -6.44
CA ASP A 113 2.95 -11.08 -5.88
C ASP A 113 2.71 -11.45 -4.41
N LEU A 114 2.95 -12.70 -3.99
CA LEU A 114 2.92 -13.09 -2.59
C LEU A 114 3.93 -12.29 -1.76
N SER A 115 5.15 -12.12 -2.26
CA SER A 115 6.17 -11.32 -1.56
C SER A 115 5.70 -9.88 -1.35
N LEU A 116 5.11 -9.26 -2.38
CA LEU A 116 4.55 -7.90 -2.32
C LEU A 116 3.36 -7.82 -1.36
N VAL A 117 2.49 -8.84 -1.33
CA VAL A 117 1.38 -8.92 -0.37
C VAL A 117 1.92 -8.97 1.05
N VAL A 118 2.92 -9.81 1.32
CA VAL A 118 3.49 -9.97 2.66
C VAL A 118 4.18 -8.69 3.11
N THR A 119 5.04 -8.08 2.29
CA THR A 119 5.72 -6.83 2.63
C THR A 119 4.72 -5.69 2.84
N THR A 120 3.70 -5.60 1.98
CA THR A 120 2.61 -4.62 2.12
C THR A 120 1.78 -4.85 3.38
N ALA A 121 1.45 -6.09 3.72
CA ALA A 121 0.71 -6.41 4.93
C ALA A 121 1.51 -6.09 6.20
N VAL A 122 2.82 -6.39 6.21
CA VAL A 122 3.71 -6.01 7.31
C VAL A 122 3.78 -4.49 7.44
N ALA A 123 3.96 -3.75 6.34
CA ALA A 123 3.96 -2.29 6.37
C ALA A 123 2.60 -1.71 6.80
N TYR A 124 1.49 -2.30 6.37
CA TYR A 124 0.14 -1.93 6.81
C TYR A 124 0.00 -2.02 8.33
N VAL A 125 0.52 -3.09 8.94
CA VAL A 125 0.51 -3.27 10.39
C VAL A 125 1.44 -2.29 11.10
N LEU A 126 2.68 -2.14 10.62
CA LEU A 126 3.67 -1.27 11.23
C LEU A 126 3.27 0.22 11.19
N CYS A 127 2.75 0.67 10.04
CA CYS A 127 2.30 2.05 9.85
C CYS A 127 0.89 2.30 10.43
N ARG A 128 0.18 1.23 10.82
CA ARG A 128 -1.25 1.23 11.17
C ARG A 128 -2.10 1.85 10.07
N GLY A 129 -2.00 1.31 8.85
CA GLY A 129 -2.66 1.82 7.65
C GLY A 129 -4.17 2.01 7.82
N TRP A 130 -4.84 1.17 8.62
CA TRP A 130 -6.26 1.27 8.95
C TRP A 130 -6.68 2.60 9.61
N ILE A 131 -5.73 3.38 10.16
CA ILE A 131 -6.02 4.71 10.73
C ILE A 131 -6.41 5.70 9.62
N SER A 132 -6.03 5.47 8.37
CA SER A 132 -6.36 6.37 7.27
C SER A 132 -7.86 6.62 7.22
N TRP A 133 -8.68 5.57 7.30
CA TRP A 133 -10.15 5.63 7.35
C TRP A 133 -10.74 6.53 8.45
N ARG A 134 -10.02 6.73 9.56
CA ARG A 134 -10.48 7.59 10.68
C ARG A 134 -10.21 9.07 10.43
N SER A 135 -9.24 9.40 9.58
CA SER A 135 -8.69 10.77 9.45
C SER A 135 -9.43 11.68 8.47
N GLY A 136 -10.52 11.20 7.86
CA GLY A 136 -11.31 11.98 6.91
C GLY A 136 -12.82 11.73 7.01
N ALA A 137 -13.29 11.13 8.12
CA ALA A 137 -14.72 11.10 8.40
C ALA A 137 -15.23 12.55 8.26
N PRO A 138 -16.25 12.81 7.41
CA PRO A 138 -16.76 14.16 7.22
C PRO A 138 -17.11 14.77 8.58
N GLU A 139 -16.68 16.01 8.84
CA GLU A 139 -17.23 16.74 10.00
C GLU A 139 -18.76 16.73 9.87
N PRO A 140 -19.51 16.48 10.96
CA PRO A 140 -20.95 16.61 10.93
C PRO A 140 -21.31 18.03 10.45
N VAL A 141 -21.95 18.11 9.28
CA VAL A 141 -22.49 19.37 8.75
C VAL A 141 -23.53 19.86 9.75
N GLY A 142 -23.14 20.78 10.63
CA GLY A 142 -24.03 21.29 11.68
C GLY A 142 -23.36 21.89 12.92
N GLY A 143 -22.04 21.79 13.09
CA GLY A 143 -21.32 22.37 14.23
C GLY A 143 -21.16 23.89 14.15
N ARG A 144 -22.26 24.64 14.27
CA ARG A 144 -22.22 26.09 14.51
C ARG A 144 -21.46 26.32 15.83
N ARG A 145 -20.21 26.79 15.77
CA ARG A 145 -19.50 27.25 16.98
C ARG A 145 -20.37 28.31 17.66
N PRO A 146 -20.73 28.18 18.95
CA PRO A 146 -21.36 29.29 19.65
C PRO A 146 -20.39 30.46 19.63
N ALA A 147 -20.83 31.58 19.05
CA ALA A 147 -20.11 32.84 19.10
C ALA A 147 -19.85 33.15 20.57
N ALA A 148 -18.58 33.27 20.95
CA ALA A 148 -18.22 33.82 22.23
C ALA A 148 -18.79 35.24 22.29
N SER A 149 -19.88 35.43 23.02
CA SER A 149 -20.34 36.75 23.41
C SER A 149 -19.32 37.30 24.41
N ALA A 150 -18.49 38.23 23.95
CA ALA A 150 -17.77 39.13 24.84
C ALA A 150 -18.81 39.99 25.57
N GLY A 151 -18.88 39.81 26.89
CA GLY A 151 -19.57 40.67 27.85
C GLY A 151 -18.62 40.89 29.01
#